data_AF-A0A7K5RXW2-F1
#
_entry.id   AF-A0A7K5RXW2-F1
#
_cell.length_a   1.000
_cell.length_b   1.000
_cell.length_c   1.000
_cell.angle_alpha   90.00
_cell.angle_beta   90.00
_cell.angle_gamma   90.00
#
_symmetry.space_group_name_H-M   'P 1'
#
loop_
_entity.id
_entity.type
_entity.pdbx_description
1 polymer ?
#
loop_
_entity_poly.entity_id
_entity_poly.type
_entity_poly.pdbx_seq_one_letter_code
_entity_poly.pdbx_strand_id
1 'polypeptide(L)'
;MGDSANTSTVGNTSGEPSSAQCPRDTTITHLLFPVLYTLIFLLGLTLNSLACWAFFHIPSTSTFIVYLKNILVSDFIMTLMLPLKILTDSGLGPWQLKAFVCRFSAVIFYDTMYISIVLLGLIAFDRFLKIVRPFGKFWVQNLTSAKILTSLVWLFFLVLSLPNMILSNKTATPQSVRKCASLKSYLGLKWHEAVNYICQFIFWTVLILMLLFYIIIAKKVYESYIKTQKKGNSSEKRIKGKVFIIFTVFFLCFAPFHFSRVPYTLSQTSAHMDCRLQNQLFVAKESTLWLAATNVCMDPLIYMFLCRPFVEKVLYRRVKTLQRMAQTNPKTELDTQVSPTES
;
A
#
# COMPACT_ATOMS: atom_id res chain seq x y z
N MET A 1 -84.84 1.05 -22.08
CA MET A 1 -84.76 1.09 -20.60
C MET A 1 -83.70 0.11 -20.17
N GLY A 2 -82.60 0.61 -19.61
CA GLY A 2 -81.63 -0.20 -18.84
C GLY A 2 -80.37 -0.63 -19.59
N ASP A 3 -79.37 0.25 -19.59
CA ASP A 3 -77.96 -0.05 -19.80
C ASP A 3 -77.42 -1.08 -18.79
N SER A 4 -76.44 -1.91 -19.20
CA SER A 4 -75.16 -2.07 -18.49
C SER A 4 -74.21 -2.99 -19.26
N ALA A 5 -73.15 -2.39 -19.79
CA ALA A 5 -72.00 -3.04 -20.38
C ALA A 5 -71.13 -3.68 -19.29
N ASN A 6 -70.66 -4.91 -19.52
CA ASN A 6 -69.66 -5.57 -18.67
C ASN A 6 -68.28 -5.45 -19.33
N THR A 7 -67.50 -4.49 -18.82
CA THR A 7 -66.13 -4.21 -19.25
C THR A 7 -65.13 -5.04 -18.44
N SER A 8 -64.17 -5.61 -19.17
CA SER A 8 -62.93 -6.26 -18.75
C SER A 8 -62.26 -5.69 -17.49
N THR A 9 -61.73 -6.57 -16.63
CA THR A 9 -60.61 -6.25 -15.76
C THR A 9 -59.61 -7.42 -15.70
N VAL A 10 -58.53 -7.23 -16.44
CA VAL A 10 -57.30 -8.02 -16.36
C VAL A 10 -56.68 -7.75 -14.99
N GLY A 11 -56.57 -8.80 -14.16
CA GLY A 11 -55.90 -8.72 -12.87
C GLY A 11 -54.40 -8.48 -13.07
N ASN A 12 -53.96 -7.26 -12.76
CA ASN A 12 -52.55 -6.90 -12.71
C ASN A 12 -51.88 -7.66 -11.54
N THR A 13 -50.97 -8.56 -11.90
CA THR A 13 -49.96 -9.12 -10.99
C THR A 13 -49.02 -8.00 -10.52
N SER A 14 -49.27 -7.48 -9.32
CA SER A 14 -48.28 -6.67 -8.59
C SER A 14 -47.23 -7.60 -7.99
N GLY A 15 -46.28 -8.03 -8.83
CA GLY A 15 -45.01 -8.58 -8.32
C GLY A 15 -44.28 -7.46 -7.60
N GLU A 16 -44.00 -7.65 -6.31
CA GLU A 16 -43.04 -6.82 -5.59
C GLU A 16 -41.74 -6.72 -6.40
N PRO A 17 -41.12 -5.53 -6.54
CA PRO A 17 -39.82 -5.43 -7.15
C PRO A 17 -38.82 -6.09 -6.18
N SER A 18 -38.53 -7.36 -6.44
CA SER A 18 -37.40 -8.08 -5.89
C SER A 18 -36.20 -7.15 -5.91
N SER A 19 -35.61 -6.88 -4.74
CA SER A 19 -34.43 -6.04 -4.59
C SER A 19 -33.43 -6.36 -5.71
N ALA A 20 -33.27 -5.45 -6.67
CA ALA A 20 -32.46 -5.70 -7.85
C ALA A 20 -31.01 -5.93 -7.41
N GLN A 21 -30.62 -7.20 -7.28
CA GLN A 21 -29.24 -7.56 -7.01
C GLN A 21 -28.45 -7.21 -8.27
N CYS A 22 -27.74 -6.09 -8.24
CA CYS A 22 -26.82 -5.71 -9.30
C CYS A 22 -25.73 -6.78 -9.47
N PRO A 23 -25.76 -7.57 -10.56
CA PRO A 23 -24.70 -8.52 -10.82
C PRO A 23 -23.44 -7.73 -11.18
N ARG A 24 -22.36 -7.99 -10.44
CA ARG A 24 -21.06 -7.41 -10.75
C ARG A 24 -20.50 -8.18 -11.93
N ASP A 25 -20.11 -7.48 -13.00
CA ASP A 25 -19.29 -8.10 -14.04
C ASP A 25 -17.88 -8.27 -13.47
N THR A 26 -17.61 -9.47 -12.98
CA THR A 26 -16.35 -9.79 -12.31
C THR A 26 -15.40 -10.59 -13.20
N THR A 27 -15.78 -10.91 -14.43
CA THR A 27 -15.05 -11.86 -15.29
C THR A 27 -13.63 -11.37 -15.60
N ILE A 28 -13.51 -10.12 -16.05
CA ILE A 28 -12.21 -9.49 -16.34
C ILE A 28 -11.44 -9.24 -15.03
N THR A 29 -12.18 -8.87 -13.99
CA THR A 29 -11.69 -8.49 -12.65
C THR A 29 -11.05 -9.66 -11.90
N HIS A 30 -11.60 -10.88 -12.05
CA HIS A 30 -11.11 -12.13 -11.48
C HIS A 30 -9.84 -12.67 -12.13
N LEU A 31 -9.50 -12.22 -13.34
CA LEU A 31 -8.27 -12.61 -14.02
C LEU A 31 -7.20 -11.51 -13.88
N LEU A 32 -7.57 -10.27 -14.21
CA LEU A 32 -6.64 -9.16 -14.31
C LEU A 32 -5.98 -8.84 -12.96
N PHE A 33 -6.78 -8.63 -11.89
CA PHE A 33 -6.21 -8.22 -10.61
C PHE A 33 -5.33 -9.30 -9.97
N PRO A 34 -5.71 -10.59 -9.92
CA PRO A 34 -4.82 -11.61 -9.40
C PRO A 34 -3.47 -11.68 -10.14
N VAL A 35 -3.44 -11.54 -11.47
CA VAL A 35 -2.19 -11.47 -12.23
C VAL A 35 -1.36 -10.25 -11.81
N LEU A 36 -1.98 -9.07 -11.77
CA LEU A 36 -1.29 -7.85 -11.40
C LEU A 36 -0.78 -7.87 -9.94
N TYR A 37 -1.52 -8.47 -9.02
CA TYR A 37 -1.08 -8.67 -7.63
C TYR A 37 0.03 -9.72 -7.52
N THR A 38 0.05 -10.76 -8.36
CA THR A 38 1.19 -11.69 -8.43
C THR A 38 2.47 -10.97 -8.83
N LEU A 39 2.41 -10.05 -9.80
CA LEU A 39 3.58 -9.23 -10.18
C LEU A 39 4.08 -8.37 -9.01
N ILE A 40 3.16 -7.70 -8.29
CA ILE A 40 3.51 -6.95 -7.07
C ILE A 40 4.11 -7.87 -6.02
N PHE A 41 3.55 -9.05 -5.79
CA PHE A 41 4.05 -9.99 -4.79
C PHE A 41 5.48 -10.43 -5.08
N LEU A 42 5.78 -10.84 -6.32
CA LEU A 42 7.13 -11.29 -6.70
C LEU A 42 8.16 -10.15 -6.58
N LEU A 43 7.81 -8.96 -7.09
CA LEU A 43 8.70 -7.81 -7.03
C LEU A 43 8.88 -7.30 -5.60
N GLY A 44 7.77 -7.14 -4.87
CA GLY A 44 7.73 -6.69 -3.49
C GLY A 44 8.48 -7.64 -2.56
N LEU A 45 8.30 -8.95 -2.70
CA LEU A 45 9.04 -9.93 -1.90
C LEU A 45 10.54 -9.80 -2.16
N THR A 46 10.95 -9.72 -3.43
CA THR A 46 12.37 -9.59 -3.79
C THR A 46 12.99 -8.31 -3.23
N LEU A 47 12.32 -7.16 -3.41
CA LEU A 47 12.82 -5.85 -2.97
C LEU A 47 12.83 -5.74 -1.44
N ASN A 48 11.75 -6.17 -0.76
CA ASN A 48 11.65 -6.10 0.69
C ASN A 48 12.57 -7.10 1.38
N SER A 49 12.77 -8.32 0.83
CA SER A 49 13.78 -9.25 1.36
C SER A 49 15.20 -8.70 1.24
N LEU A 50 15.55 -8.07 0.10
CA LEU A 50 16.83 -7.38 -0.05
C LEU A 50 16.98 -6.25 0.96
N ALA A 51 15.91 -5.49 1.18
CA ALA A 51 15.92 -4.38 2.12
C ALA A 51 16.05 -4.85 3.58
N CYS A 52 15.33 -5.91 3.96
CA CYS A 52 15.44 -6.55 5.27
C CYS A 52 16.87 -6.99 5.54
N TRP A 53 17.50 -7.69 4.59
CA TRP A 53 18.90 -8.08 4.69
C TRP A 53 19.82 -6.86 4.92
N ALA A 54 19.66 -5.78 4.17
CA ALA A 54 20.50 -4.60 4.31
C ALA A 54 20.28 -3.90 5.66
N PHE A 55 19.03 -3.66 6.04
CA PHE A 55 18.69 -2.95 7.28
C PHE A 55 18.94 -3.75 8.55
N PHE A 56 19.00 -5.08 8.47
CA PHE A 56 19.46 -5.93 9.58
C PHE A 56 20.91 -5.62 9.97
N HIS A 57 21.74 -5.22 8.99
CA HIS A 57 23.14 -4.85 9.21
C HIS A 57 23.37 -3.35 9.41
N ILE A 58 22.33 -2.51 9.31
CA ILE A 58 22.45 -1.05 9.44
C ILE A 58 21.88 -0.63 10.81
N PRO A 59 22.67 -0.05 11.71
CA PRO A 59 22.15 0.44 12.99
C PRO A 59 21.18 1.62 12.79
N SER A 60 20.20 1.74 13.68
CA SER A 60 19.22 2.83 13.63
C SER A 60 19.82 4.13 14.20
N THR A 61 20.64 4.81 13.40
CA THR A 61 21.39 6.01 13.82
C THR A 61 20.63 7.33 13.64
N SER A 62 19.48 7.30 12.96
CA SER A 62 18.65 8.49 12.75
C SER A 62 17.16 8.16 12.81
N THR A 63 16.34 9.17 13.14
CA THR A 63 14.87 9.12 13.10
C THR A 63 14.36 8.58 11.76
N PHE A 64 14.95 9.05 10.66
CA PHE A 64 14.63 8.60 9.32
C PHE A 64 14.84 7.09 9.14
N ILE A 65 15.96 6.53 9.58
CA ILE A 65 16.23 5.08 9.49
C ILE A 65 15.23 4.28 10.33
N VAL A 66 14.81 4.80 11.50
CA VAL A 66 13.77 4.15 12.32
C VAL A 66 12.46 4.08 11.56
N TYR A 67 12.02 5.18 10.95
CA TYR A 67 10.78 5.17 10.15
C TYR A 67 10.88 4.25 8.94
N LEU A 68 12.00 4.27 8.21
CA LEU A 68 12.20 3.36 7.06
C LEU A 68 12.14 1.89 7.45
N LYS A 69 12.74 1.50 8.58
CA LYS A 69 12.65 0.12 9.07
C LYS A 69 11.21 -0.29 9.41
N ASN A 70 10.42 0.63 9.97
CA ASN A 70 9.01 0.35 10.27
C ASN A 70 8.16 0.25 9.00
N ILE A 71 8.42 1.10 7.98
CA ILE A 71 7.79 0.98 6.66
C ILE A 71 8.12 -0.39 6.06
N LEU A 72 9.40 -0.80 6.09
CA LEU A 72 9.81 -2.09 5.58
C LEU A 72 9.10 -3.27 6.28
N VAL A 73 8.92 -3.21 7.60
CA VAL A 73 8.16 -4.24 8.34
C VAL A 73 6.70 -4.25 7.88
N SER A 74 6.08 -3.07 7.76
CA SER A 74 4.72 -2.93 7.27
C SER A 74 4.54 -3.50 5.86
N ASP A 75 5.43 -3.13 4.94
CA ASP A 75 5.41 -3.57 3.54
C ASP A 75 5.67 -5.07 3.40
N PHE A 76 6.55 -5.64 4.24
CA PHE A 76 6.78 -7.07 4.27
C PHE A 76 5.52 -7.83 4.73
N ILE A 77 4.86 -7.38 5.80
CA ILE A 77 3.61 -7.98 6.26
C ILE A 77 2.52 -7.84 5.19
N MET A 78 2.38 -6.66 4.57
CA MET A 78 1.41 -6.45 3.49
C MET A 78 1.69 -7.36 2.28
N THR A 79 2.96 -7.51 1.90
CA THR A 79 3.39 -8.43 0.84
C THR A 79 3.00 -9.87 1.15
N LEU A 80 3.14 -10.33 2.40
CA LEU A 80 2.73 -11.67 2.83
C LEU A 80 1.21 -11.88 2.80
N MET A 81 0.40 -10.81 2.84
CA MET A 81 -1.05 -10.91 2.70
C MET A 81 -1.50 -11.05 1.24
N LEU A 82 -0.67 -10.66 0.26
CA LEU A 82 -1.03 -10.67 -1.17
C LEU A 82 -1.36 -12.07 -1.71
N PRO A 83 -0.61 -13.15 -1.43
CA PRO A 83 -0.95 -14.50 -1.90
C PRO A 83 -2.36 -14.95 -1.51
N LEU A 84 -2.79 -14.62 -0.29
CA LEU A 84 -4.12 -14.98 0.20
C LEU A 84 -5.22 -14.21 -0.55
N LYS A 85 -4.98 -12.94 -0.85
CA LYS A 85 -5.86 -12.12 -1.70
C LYS A 85 -5.91 -12.67 -3.13
N ILE A 86 -4.76 -12.98 -3.74
CA ILE A 86 -4.65 -13.53 -5.09
C ILE A 86 -5.45 -14.84 -5.22
N LEU A 87 -5.24 -15.79 -4.30
CA LEU A 87 -5.94 -17.09 -4.31
C LEU A 87 -7.46 -16.92 -4.14
N THR A 88 -7.89 -15.98 -3.31
CA THR A 88 -9.32 -15.72 -3.06
C THR A 88 -9.99 -14.99 -4.23
N ASP A 89 -9.30 -13.99 -4.80
CA ASP A 89 -9.84 -13.17 -5.88
C ASP A 89 -9.79 -13.88 -7.23
N SER A 90 -8.90 -14.84 -7.44
CA SER A 90 -8.87 -15.71 -8.64
C SER A 90 -9.90 -16.84 -8.60
N GLY A 91 -10.53 -17.10 -7.46
CA GLY A 91 -11.44 -18.24 -7.29
C GLY A 91 -10.75 -19.60 -7.19
N LEU A 92 -9.41 -19.64 -7.16
CA LEU A 92 -8.63 -20.88 -7.01
C LEU A 92 -8.60 -21.39 -5.56
N GLY A 93 -8.79 -20.50 -4.58
CA GLY A 93 -8.81 -20.83 -3.16
C GLY A 93 -10.12 -21.47 -2.70
N PRO A 94 -10.09 -22.34 -1.67
CA PRO A 94 -11.30 -22.89 -1.07
C PRO A 94 -12.12 -21.80 -0.37
N TRP A 95 -13.43 -22.00 -0.20
CA TRP A 95 -14.31 -20.98 0.41
C TRP A 95 -13.91 -20.64 1.86
N GLN A 96 -13.27 -21.57 2.57
CA GLN A 96 -12.72 -21.36 3.92
C GLN A 96 -11.57 -20.34 3.91
N LEU A 97 -10.75 -20.32 2.85
CA LEU A 97 -9.70 -19.31 2.69
C LEU A 97 -10.30 -17.91 2.59
N LYS A 98 -11.42 -17.76 1.88
CA LYS A 98 -12.15 -16.50 1.80
C LYS A 98 -12.65 -16.02 3.17
N ALA A 99 -13.10 -16.95 4.02
CA ALA A 99 -13.46 -16.63 5.40
C ALA A 99 -12.25 -16.13 6.20
N PHE A 100 -11.09 -16.80 6.09
CA PHE A 100 -9.85 -16.35 6.72
C PHE A 100 -9.42 -14.96 6.23
N VAL A 101 -9.51 -14.71 4.92
CA VAL A 101 -9.18 -13.41 4.34
C VAL A 101 -10.08 -12.31 4.88
N CYS A 102 -11.39 -12.53 4.89
CA CYS A 102 -12.36 -11.56 5.42
C CYS A 102 -12.16 -11.24 6.90
N ARG A 103 -11.74 -12.22 7.71
CA ARG A 103 -11.59 -12.08 9.16
C ARG A 103 -10.24 -11.47 9.54
N PHE A 104 -9.16 -11.85 8.85
CA PHE A 104 -7.79 -11.57 9.29
C PHE A 104 -6.97 -10.90 8.20
N SER A 105 -6.69 -11.60 7.08
CA SER A 105 -5.71 -11.14 6.10
C SER A 105 -6.05 -9.78 5.49
N ALA A 106 -7.32 -9.54 5.13
CA ALA A 106 -7.75 -8.25 4.62
C ALA A 106 -7.63 -7.14 5.67
N VAL A 107 -7.89 -7.45 6.94
CA VAL A 107 -7.75 -6.47 8.04
C VAL A 107 -6.29 -6.08 8.20
N ILE A 108 -5.37 -7.06 8.27
CA ILE A 108 -3.92 -6.83 8.36
C ILE A 108 -3.40 -6.05 7.13
N PHE A 109 -3.89 -6.38 5.94
CA PHE A 109 -3.54 -5.67 4.70
C PHE A 109 -3.88 -4.18 4.79
N TYR A 110 -5.11 -3.82 5.19
CA TYR A 110 -5.46 -2.41 5.34
C TYR A 110 -4.74 -1.74 6.51
N ASP A 111 -4.54 -2.46 7.62
CA ASP A 111 -3.84 -1.97 8.81
C ASP A 111 -2.40 -1.52 8.47
N THR A 112 -1.66 -2.40 7.80
CA THR A 112 -0.29 -2.12 7.31
C THR A 112 -0.26 -1.00 6.28
N MET A 113 -1.22 -0.93 5.36
CA MET A 113 -1.34 0.20 4.43
C MET A 113 -1.46 1.54 5.17
N TYR A 114 -2.30 1.63 6.22
CA TYR A 114 -2.44 2.85 7.01
C TYR A 114 -1.24 3.16 7.90
N ILE A 115 -0.57 2.13 8.44
CA ILE A 115 0.71 2.30 9.13
C ILE A 115 1.73 2.93 8.16
N SER A 116 1.87 2.43 6.93
CA SER A 116 2.76 2.99 5.92
C SER A 116 2.41 4.45 5.57
N ILE A 117 1.12 4.78 5.42
CA ILE A 117 0.63 6.16 5.21
C ILE A 117 1.09 7.10 6.33
N VAL A 118 0.88 6.72 7.59
CA VAL A 118 1.26 7.56 8.74
C VAL A 118 2.78 7.70 8.83
N LEU A 119 3.52 6.61 8.64
CA LEU A 119 4.99 6.62 8.67
C LEU A 119 5.59 7.49 7.56
N LEU A 120 5.03 7.48 6.34
CA LEU A 120 5.43 8.38 5.27
C LEU A 120 5.17 9.84 5.63
N GLY A 121 4.03 10.13 6.27
CA GLY A 121 3.74 11.45 6.82
C GLY A 121 4.77 11.91 7.86
N LEU A 122 5.18 11.01 8.77
CA LEU A 122 6.23 11.29 9.76
C LEU A 122 7.60 11.50 9.12
N ILE A 123 7.94 10.75 8.07
CA ILE A 123 9.15 10.97 7.29
C ILE A 123 9.12 12.34 6.62
N ALA A 124 8.01 12.71 5.97
CA ALA A 124 7.86 14.01 5.34
C ALA A 124 7.97 15.15 6.37
N PHE A 125 7.40 14.96 7.56
CA PHE A 125 7.53 15.92 8.66
C PHE A 125 8.98 16.04 9.18
N ASP A 126 9.68 14.93 9.37
CA ASP A 126 11.11 14.92 9.75
C ASP A 126 11.96 15.69 8.71
N ARG A 127 11.67 15.48 7.41
CA ARG A 127 12.35 16.17 6.31
C ARG A 127 12.01 17.65 6.28
N PHE A 128 10.75 18.01 6.48
CA PHE A 128 10.31 19.39 6.61
C PHE A 128 11.07 20.13 7.71
N LEU A 129 11.13 19.56 8.92
CA LEU A 129 11.84 20.19 10.04
C LEU A 129 13.33 20.39 9.75
N LYS A 130 14.00 19.39 9.16
CA LYS A 130 15.43 19.48 8.81
C LYS A 130 15.72 20.53 7.73
N ILE A 131 14.81 20.74 6.78
CA ILE A 131 14.98 21.71 5.70
C ILE A 131 14.65 23.14 6.16
N VAL A 132 13.58 23.31 6.93
CA VAL A 132 13.13 24.65 7.37
C VAL A 132 13.95 25.17 8.55
N ARG A 133 14.39 24.30 9.46
CA ARG A 133 15.16 24.67 10.65
C ARG A 133 16.34 23.69 10.87
N PRO A 134 17.41 23.80 10.07
CA PRO A 134 18.55 22.87 10.10
C PRO A 134 19.30 22.84 11.44
N PHE A 135 19.24 23.90 12.24
CA PHE A 135 19.89 24.01 13.56
C PHE A 135 18.91 23.91 14.74
N GLY A 136 17.62 23.67 14.48
CA GLY A 136 16.63 23.51 15.53
C GLY A 136 16.74 22.13 16.20
N LYS A 137 16.72 22.07 17.53
CA LYS A 137 16.60 20.81 18.28
C LYS A 137 15.13 20.56 18.58
N PHE A 138 14.45 19.77 17.75
CA PHE A 138 13.07 19.35 18.01
C PHE A 138 13.02 18.01 18.71
N TRP A 139 12.10 17.84 19.66
CA TRP A 139 11.90 16.57 20.35
C TRP A 139 11.59 15.42 19.37
N VAL A 140 10.85 15.70 18.29
CA VAL A 140 10.50 14.72 17.24
C VAL A 140 11.72 14.28 16.41
N GLN A 141 12.83 15.01 16.46
CA GLN A 141 14.09 14.64 15.80
C GLN A 141 15.01 13.79 16.70
N ASN A 142 14.58 13.46 17.92
CA ASN A 142 15.27 12.51 18.79
C ASN A 142 14.93 11.06 18.42
N LEU A 143 15.93 10.18 18.49
CA LEU A 143 15.79 8.75 18.18
C LEU A 143 14.78 8.06 19.10
N THR A 144 14.77 8.39 20.40
CA THR A 144 13.82 7.83 21.36
C THR A 144 12.38 8.21 21.00
N SER A 145 12.16 9.47 20.65
CA SER A 145 10.84 9.96 20.23
C SER A 145 10.35 9.26 18.97
N ALA A 146 11.24 9.06 17.98
CA ALA A 146 10.89 8.31 16.77
C ALA A 146 10.47 6.87 17.09
N LYS A 147 11.20 6.17 17.99
CA LYS A 147 10.84 4.81 18.42
C LYS A 147 9.49 4.79 19.13
N ILE A 148 9.26 5.70 20.08
CA ILE A 148 7.99 5.81 20.80
C ILE A 148 6.85 6.07 19.81
N LEU A 149 7.02 7.03 18.92
CA LEU A 149 5.98 7.41 17.95
C LEU A 149 5.66 6.25 17.01
N THR A 150 6.67 5.52 16.51
CA THR A 150 6.41 4.32 15.70
C THR A 150 5.68 3.23 16.49
N SER A 151 6.06 2.99 17.75
CA SER A 151 5.38 2.00 18.59
C SER A 151 3.93 2.39 18.87
N LEU A 152 3.66 3.68 19.08
CA LEU A 152 2.29 4.18 19.27
C LEU A 152 1.44 4.02 18.00
N VAL A 153 2.01 4.25 16.82
CA VAL A 153 1.32 4.01 15.54
C VAL A 153 0.94 2.53 15.42
N TRP A 154 1.88 1.61 15.65
CA TRP A 154 1.59 0.17 15.63
C TRP A 154 0.51 -0.24 16.64
N LEU A 155 0.64 0.23 17.88
CA LEU A 155 -0.32 -0.08 18.94
C LEU A 155 -1.71 0.44 18.60
N PHE A 156 -1.81 1.67 18.10
CA PHE A 156 -3.07 2.28 17.72
C PHE A 156 -3.81 1.46 16.65
N PHE A 157 -3.10 1.09 15.58
CA PHE A 157 -3.67 0.31 14.49
C PHE A 157 -4.03 -1.12 14.91
N LEU A 158 -3.19 -1.75 15.74
CA LEU A 158 -3.50 -3.03 16.36
C LEU A 158 -4.78 -2.98 17.22
N VAL A 159 -4.96 -1.93 18.02
CA VAL A 159 -6.17 -1.72 18.84
C VAL A 159 -7.42 -1.52 17.98
N LEU A 160 -7.32 -0.85 16.83
CA LEU A 160 -8.45 -0.73 15.89
C LEU A 160 -8.78 -2.07 15.21
N SER A 161 -7.75 -2.83 14.86
CA SER A 161 -7.85 -4.06 14.09
C SER A 161 -8.37 -5.24 14.90
N LEU A 162 -7.94 -5.41 16.16
CA LEU A 162 -8.30 -6.57 16.99
C LEU A 162 -9.83 -6.73 17.18
N PRO A 163 -10.61 -5.71 17.60
CA PRO A 163 -12.05 -5.87 17.72
C PRO A 163 -12.73 -6.13 16.37
N ASN A 164 -12.21 -5.58 15.27
CA ASN A 164 -12.75 -5.83 13.93
C ASN A 164 -12.57 -7.29 13.48
N MET A 165 -11.50 -7.95 13.94
CA MET A 165 -11.27 -9.40 13.76
C MET A 165 -12.18 -10.23 14.70
N ILE A 166 -12.18 -9.90 15.99
CA ILE A 166 -12.94 -10.64 17.02
C ILE A 166 -14.45 -10.59 16.76
N LEU A 167 -14.99 -9.43 16.40
CA LEU A 167 -16.42 -9.23 16.14
C LEU A 167 -16.87 -9.81 14.78
N SER A 168 -15.95 -10.40 14.01
CA SER A 168 -16.22 -11.15 12.79
C SER A 168 -16.56 -12.62 13.10
N ASN A 169 -17.48 -12.83 14.04
CA ASN A 169 -17.75 -14.10 14.72
C ASN A 169 -18.93 -14.91 14.18
N LYS A 170 -19.66 -14.44 13.15
CA LYS A 170 -20.76 -15.23 12.56
C LYS A 170 -20.25 -16.45 11.80
N THR A 171 -21.03 -17.53 11.80
CA THR A 171 -20.72 -18.78 11.11
C THR A 171 -20.44 -18.56 9.62
N ALA A 172 -19.31 -19.07 9.15
CA ALA A 172 -18.91 -18.97 7.75
C ALA A 172 -19.57 -20.09 6.94
N THR A 173 -20.23 -19.73 5.83
CA THR A 173 -20.84 -20.64 4.86
C THR A 173 -20.45 -20.21 3.44
N PRO A 174 -20.54 -21.10 2.43
CA PRO A 174 -20.22 -20.73 1.04
C PRO A 174 -20.95 -19.48 0.53
N GLN A 175 -22.17 -19.25 1.02
CA GLN A 175 -22.97 -18.07 0.69
C GLN A 175 -22.52 -16.84 1.48
N SER A 176 -22.28 -16.96 2.79
CA SER A 176 -21.92 -15.81 3.63
C SER A 176 -20.53 -15.24 3.31
N VAL A 177 -19.59 -16.08 2.85
CA VAL A 177 -18.24 -15.62 2.46
C VAL A 177 -18.19 -14.79 1.19
N ARG A 178 -19.28 -14.73 0.40
CA ARG A 178 -19.33 -13.86 -0.79
C ARG A 178 -19.24 -12.38 -0.42
N LYS A 179 -19.68 -12.00 0.80
CA LYS A 179 -19.58 -10.63 1.33
C LYS A 179 -18.98 -10.68 2.74
N CYS A 180 -17.78 -10.13 2.94
CA CYS A 180 -17.13 -10.14 4.26
C CYS A 180 -17.99 -9.51 5.38
N ALA A 181 -18.83 -8.53 5.04
CA ALA A 181 -19.79 -7.93 5.97
C ALA A 181 -20.76 -8.95 6.59
N SER A 182 -21.12 -10.00 5.85
CA SER A 182 -22.02 -11.05 6.32
C SER A 182 -21.41 -11.94 7.43
N LEU A 183 -20.07 -11.92 7.60
CA LEU A 183 -19.39 -12.61 8.70
C LEU A 183 -19.34 -11.79 10.00
N LYS A 184 -19.78 -10.52 9.98
CA LYS A 184 -19.71 -9.63 11.14
C LYS A 184 -21.01 -9.61 11.93
N SER A 185 -20.90 -9.57 13.25
CA SER A 185 -22.00 -9.25 14.17
C SER A 185 -22.50 -7.82 13.94
N TYR A 186 -23.65 -7.47 14.54
CA TYR A 186 -24.16 -6.09 14.49
C TYR A 186 -23.13 -5.08 15.03
N LEU A 187 -22.56 -5.36 16.21
CA LEU A 187 -21.46 -4.57 16.78
C LEU A 187 -20.23 -4.56 15.87
N GLY A 188 -19.91 -5.69 15.23
CA GLY A 188 -18.80 -5.78 14.28
C GLY A 188 -18.98 -4.91 13.04
N LEU A 189 -20.21 -4.77 12.53
CA LEU A 189 -20.51 -3.85 11.42
C LEU A 189 -20.35 -2.39 11.83
N LYS A 190 -20.88 -2.02 13.01
CA LYS A 190 -20.73 -0.66 13.57
C LYS A 190 -19.28 -0.31 13.87
N TRP A 191 -18.51 -1.23 14.44
CA TRP A 191 -17.07 -1.05 14.66
C TRP A 191 -16.31 -0.93 13.34
N HIS A 192 -16.62 -1.78 12.36
CA HIS A 192 -16.00 -1.73 11.04
C HIS A 192 -16.26 -0.38 10.35
N GLU A 193 -17.50 0.12 10.43
CA GLU A 193 -17.88 1.45 9.96
C GLU A 193 -17.07 2.56 10.66
N ALA A 194 -16.98 2.54 12.00
CA ALA A 194 -16.19 3.49 12.77
C ALA A 194 -14.69 3.47 12.38
N VAL A 195 -14.09 2.29 12.26
CA VAL A 195 -12.70 2.12 11.81
C VAL A 195 -12.52 2.71 10.41
N ASN A 196 -13.44 2.47 9.47
CA ASN A 196 -13.36 3.06 8.14
C ASN A 196 -13.37 4.60 8.18
N TYR A 197 -14.23 5.22 9.00
CA TYR A 197 -14.26 6.67 9.17
C TYR A 197 -12.98 7.21 9.81
N ILE A 198 -12.50 6.59 10.89
CA ILE A 198 -11.25 6.96 11.57
C ILE A 198 -10.08 6.91 10.58
N CYS A 199 -9.96 5.81 9.85
CA CYS A 199 -8.90 5.62 8.87
C CYS A 199 -8.99 6.62 7.71
N GLN A 200 -10.20 6.97 7.24
CA GLN A 200 -10.37 7.99 6.21
C GLN A 200 -10.00 9.39 6.73
N PHE A 201 -10.36 9.73 7.98
CA PHE A 201 -9.97 10.98 8.62
C PHE A 201 -8.44 11.09 8.77
N ILE A 202 -7.78 10.00 9.19
CA ILE A 202 -6.31 9.93 9.25
C ILE A 202 -5.70 10.19 7.87
N PHE A 203 -6.20 9.51 6.83
CA PHE A 203 -5.68 9.70 5.48
C PHE A 203 -5.79 11.15 5.01
N TRP A 204 -6.96 11.79 5.14
CA TRP A 204 -7.15 13.17 4.70
C TRP A 204 -6.26 14.15 5.49
N THR A 205 -6.09 13.91 6.79
CA THR A 205 -5.18 14.69 7.63
C THR A 205 -3.73 14.57 7.13
N VAL A 206 -3.26 13.34 6.87
CA VAL A 206 -1.92 13.10 6.33
C VAL A 206 -1.78 13.70 4.93
N LEU A 207 -2.78 13.59 4.06
CA LEU A 207 -2.77 14.17 2.71
C LEU A 207 -2.59 15.70 2.75
N ILE A 208 -3.34 16.39 3.61
CA ILE A 208 -3.22 17.85 3.77
C ILE A 208 -1.82 18.21 4.27
N LEU A 209 -1.31 17.52 5.29
CA LEU A 209 0.05 17.74 5.79
C LEU A 209 1.11 17.47 4.72
N MET A 210 0.95 16.40 3.93
CA MET A 210 1.85 16.06 2.81
C MET A 210 1.87 17.17 1.76
N LEU A 211 0.71 17.73 1.39
CA LEU A 211 0.63 18.86 0.45
C LEU A 211 1.32 20.11 1.02
N LEU A 212 1.07 20.44 2.29
CA LEU A 212 1.71 21.59 2.95
C LEU A 212 3.23 21.43 3.01
N PHE A 213 3.72 20.26 3.43
CA PHE A 213 5.16 19.98 3.47
C PHE A 213 5.77 20.01 2.07
N TYR A 214 5.10 19.45 1.06
CA TYR A 214 5.55 19.49 -0.32
C TYR A 214 5.75 20.93 -0.80
N ILE A 215 4.75 21.79 -0.62
CA ILE A 215 4.78 23.19 -1.06
C ILE A 215 5.93 23.95 -0.37
N ILE A 216 6.06 23.81 0.96
CA ILE A 216 7.08 24.55 1.71
C ILE A 216 8.49 24.05 1.36
N ILE A 217 8.67 22.72 1.25
CA ILE A 217 9.94 22.12 0.86
C ILE A 217 10.30 22.53 -0.57
N ALA A 218 9.37 22.46 -1.52
CA ALA A 218 9.56 22.93 -2.90
C ALA A 218 10.00 24.38 -2.95
N LYS A 219 9.31 25.27 -2.22
CA LYS A 219 9.70 26.68 -2.12
C LYS A 219 11.11 26.85 -1.57
N LYS A 220 11.47 26.16 -0.48
CA LYS A 220 12.81 26.29 0.13
C LYS A 220 13.92 25.67 -0.71
N VAL A 221 13.66 24.57 -1.39
CA VAL A 221 14.60 23.97 -2.34
C VAL A 221 14.81 24.91 -3.54
N TYR A 222 13.75 25.52 -4.06
CA TYR A 222 13.83 26.49 -5.15
C TYR A 222 14.57 27.78 -4.75
N GLU A 223 14.27 28.36 -3.58
CA GLU A 223 15.00 29.51 -3.04
C GLU A 223 16.49 29.20 -2.87
N SER A 224 16.82 28.01 -2.36
CA SER A 224 18.22 27.57 -2.25
C SER A 224 18.85 27.40 -3.63
N TYR A 225 18.12 26.88 -4.62
CA TYR A 225 18.61 26.66 -5.98
C TYR A 225 19.03 27.99 -6.64
N ILE A 226 18.18 29.02 -6.56
CA ILE A 226 18.49 30.36 -7.09
C ILE A 226 19.74 30.93 -6.42
N LYS A 227 19.88 30.78 -5.09
CA LYS A 227 21.05 31.27 -4.35
C LYS A 227 22.35 30.56 -4.75
N THR A 228 22.31 29.25 -4.98
CA THR A 228 23.49 28.46 -5.38
C THR A 228 23.86 28.67 -6.86
N GLN A 229 22.89 28.93 -7.75
CA GLN A 229 23.17 29.27 -9.15
C GLN A 229 24.03 30.53 -9.26
N LYS A 230 23.81 31.53 -8.40
CA LYS A 230 24.65 32.73 -8.30
C LYS A 230 26.08 32.48 -7.82
N LYS A 231 26.37 31.31 -7.24
CA LYS A 231 27.69 30.93 -6.69
C LYS A 231 28.40 29.82 -7.49
N GLY A 232 27.90 29.43 -8.67
CA GLY A 232 28.58 28.52 -9.59
C GLY A 232 28.68 27.04 -9.16
N ASN A 233 28.15 26.63 -8.00
CA ASN A 233 28.41 25.31 -7.43
C ASN A 233 27.35 24.25 -7.83
N SER A 234 27.75 23.25 -8.62
CA SER A 234 26.84 22.30 -9.29
C SER A 234 26.42 21.09 -8.42
N SER A 235 27.25 20.63 -7.48
CA SER A 235 27.02 19.35 -6.79
C SER A 235 25.90 19.38 -5.73
N GLU A 236 25.64 20.54 -5.12
CA GLU A 236 24.56 20.74 -4.13
C GLU A 236 23.15 20.64 -4.76
N LYS A 237 23.06 20.81 -6.09
CA LYS A 237 21.80 20.84 -6.88
C LYS A 237 21.07 19.49 -6.92
N ARG A 238 21.81 18.37 -6.93
CA ARG A 238 21.26 17.00 -7.11
C ARG A 238 20.78 16.34 -5.82
N ILE A 239 21.20 16.82 -4.65
CA ILE A 239 20.97 16.16 -3.36
C ILE A 239 19.61 16.58 -2.75
N LYS A 240 19.20 17.84 -2.93
CA LYS A 240 17.98 18.39 -2.30
C LYS A 240 16.68 17.91 -2.97
N GLY A 241 16.70 17.61 -4.26
CA GLY A 241 15.51 17.14 -5.01
C GLY A 241 15.08 15.69 -4.69
N LYS A 242 15.97 14.87 -4.11
CA LYS A 242 15.65 13.46 -3.83
C LYS A 242 14.52 13.29 -2.82
N VAL A 243 14.26 14.30 -1.97
CA VAL A 243 13.18 14.25 -0.97
C VAL A 243 11.79 14.17 -1.61
N PHE A 244 11.65 14.63 -2.86
CA PHE A 244 10.37 14.61 -3.58
C PHE A 244 9.84 13.21 -3.86
N ILE A 245 10.71 12.19 -3.89
CA ILE A 245 10.27 10.80 -4.07
C ILE A 245 9.27 10.36 -3.00
N ILE A 246 9.39 10.84 -1.75
CA ILE A 246 8.47 10.51 -0.66
C ILE A 246 7.05 10.98 -1.00
N PHE A 247 6.94 12.21 -1.51
CA PHE A 247 5.66 12.80 -1.92
C PHE A 247 5.12 12.10 -3.17
N THR A 248 5.96 11.84 -4.17
CA THR A 248 5.56 11.13 -5.38
C THR A 248 4.98 9.75 -5.06
N VAL A 249 5.67 8.96 -4.24
CA VAL A 249 5.17 7.63 -3.83
C VAL A 249 3.83 7.75 -3.10
N PHE A 250 3.71 8.70 -2.17
CA PHE A 250 2.47 8.90 -1.42
C PHE A 250 1.27 9.26 -2.32
N PHE A 251 1.43 10.28 -3.17
CA PHE A 251 0.34 10.75 -4.03
C PHE A 251 0.01 9.75 -5.14
N LEU A 252 1.00 9.03 -5.67
CA LEU A 252 0.77 8.04 -6.72
C LEU A 252 0.06 6.81 -6.15
N CYS A 253 0.50 6.28 -5.01
CA CYS A 253 -0.01 5.02 -4.48
C CYS A 253 -1.32 5.21 -3.71
N PHE A 254 -1.36 6.11 -2.73
CA PHE A 254 -2.46 6.13 -1.75
C PHE A 254 -3.62 7.05 -2.15
N ALA A 255 -3.34 8.24 -2.70
CA ALA A 255 -4.39 9.21 -2.97
C ALA A 255 -5.51 8.68 -3.88
N PRO A 256 -5.23 8.05 -5.04
CA PRO A 256 -6.27 7.55 -5.93
C PRO A 256 -7.24 6.59 -5.23
N PHE A 257 -6.71 5.71 -4.37
CA PHE A 257 -7.53 4.77 -3.61
C PHE A 257 -8.53 5.48 -2.71
N HIS A 258 -8.06 6.39 -1.88
CA HIS A 258 -8.93 7.08 -0.93
C HIS A 258 -9.94 8.02 -1.59
N PHE A 259 -9.59 8.64 -2.72
CA PHE A 259 -10.55 9.41 -3.52
C PHE A 259 -11.63 8.51 -4.12
N SER A 260 -11.29 7.34 -4.65
CA SER A 260 -12.27 6.39 -5.22
C SER A 260 -13.10 5.66 -4.16
N ARG A 261 -12.56 5.46 -2.95
CA ARG A 261 -13.21 4.72 -1.86
C ARG A 261 -14.42 5.46 -1.29
N VAL A 262 -14.38 6.79 -1.20
CA VAL A 262 -15.49 7.61 -0.68
C VAL A 262 -16.77 7.42 -1.51
N PRO A 263 -16.81 7.70 -2.83
CA PRO A 263 -18.02 7.51 -3.63
C PRO A 263 -18.42 6.04 -3.71
N TYR A 264 -17.47 5.10 -3.74
CA TYR A 264 -17.80 3.68 -3.67
C TYR A 264 -18.52 3.32 -2.37
N THR A 265 -18.07 3.82 -1.21
CA THR A 265 -18.71 3.53 0.08
C THR A 265 -20.13 4.12 0.14
N LEU A 266 -20.30 5.37 -0.31
CA LEU A 266 -21.62 6.00 -0.44
C LEU A 266 -22.55 5.18 -1.33
N SER A 267 -22.03 4.65 -2.45
CA SER A 267 -22.81 3.84 -3.39
C SER A 267 -23.38 2.56 -2.81
N GLN A 268 -22.74 2.01 -1.77
CA GLN A 268 -23.21 0.81 -1.09
C GLN A 268 -24.32 1.10 -0.07
N THR A 269 -24.46 2.36 0.35
CA THR A 269 -25.47 2.80 1.34
C THR A 269 -26.67 3.50 0.70
N SER A 270 -26.56 3.97 -0.54
CA SER A 270 -27.65 4.65 -1.26
C SER A 270 -28.60 3.65 -1.93
N ALA A 271 -29.90 3.77 -1.64
CA ALA A 271 -30.94 2.87 -2.16
C ALA A 271 -31.28 3.06 -3.66
N HIS A 272 -30.88 4.17 -4.28
CA HIS A 272 -31.31 4.58 -5.64
C HIS A 272 -30.15 4.90 -6.58
N MET A 273 -29.09 4.08 -6.59
CA MET A 273 -27.99 4.27 -7.54
C MET A 273 -28.04 3.31 -8.71
N ASP A 274 -27.75 3.84 -9.91
CA ASP A 274 -27.67 3.07 -11.14
C ASP A 274 -26.60 1.95 -11.05
N CYS A 275 -26.95 0.79 -11.57
CA CYS A 275 -26.16 -0.43 -11.52
C CYS A 275 -24.83 -0.29 -12.25
N ARG A 276 -24.84 0.41 -13.39
CA ARG A 276 -23.64 0.70 -14.17
C ARG A 276 -22.67 1.56 -13.37
N LEU A 277 -23.17 2.58 -12.69
CA LEU A 277 -22.36 3.45 -11.85
C LEU A 277 -21.76 2.69 -10.64
N GLN A 278 -22.54 1.82 -9.99
CA GLN A 278 -22.02 0.97 -8.91
C GLN A 278 -20.88 0.04 -9.38
N ASN A 279 -21.02 -0.56 -10.57
CA ASN A 279 -19.97 -1.40 -11.16
C ASN A 279 -18.72 -0.59 -11.55
N GLN A 280 -18.90 0.62 -12.12
CA GLN A 280 -17.78 1.51 -12.42
C GLN A 280 -17.02 1.93 -11.15
N LEU A 281 -17.73 2.28 -10.08
CA LEU A 281 -17.12 2.63 -8.79
C LEU A 281 -16.39 1.44 -8.17
N PHE A 282 -16.93 0.23 -8.31
CA PHE A 282 -16.27 -0.99 -7.87
C PHE A 282 -14.94 -1.22 -8.61
N VAL A 283 -14.95 -1.16 -9.95
CA VAL A 283 -13.73 -1.32 -10.76
C VAL A 283 -12.73 -0.21 -10.46
N ALA A 284 -13.17 1.04 -10.34
CA ALA A 284 -12.31 2.16 -9.95
C ALA A 284 -11.65 1.92 -8.59
N LYS A 285 -12.42 1.48 -7.59
CA LYS A 285 -11.92 1.16 -6.24
C LYS A 285 -10.94 -0.01 -6.23
N GLU A 286 -11.16 -1.06 -7.01
CA GLU A 286 -10.21 -2.19 -7.08
C GLU A 286 -8.93 -1.79 -7.84
N SER A 287 -9.05 -1.02 -8.94
CA SER A 287 -7.91 -0.51 -9.70
C SER A 287 -7.00 0.38 -8.87
N THR A 288 -7.58 1.30 -8.12
CA THR A 288 -6.82 2.19 -7.25
C THR A 288 -6.31 1.50 -5.99
N LEU A 289 -7.00 0.47 -5.48
CA LEU A 289 -6.49 -0.38 -4.39
C LEU A 289 -5.27 -1.20 -4.84
N TRP A 290 -5.28 -1.69 -6.07
CA TRP A 290 -4.10 -2.29 -6.67
C TRP A 290 -2.95 -1.29 -6.77
N LEU A 291 -3.22 -0.06 -7.23
CA LEU A 291 -2.23 1.00 -7.26
C LEU A 291 -1.68 1.33 -5.86
N ALA A 292 -2.54 1.37 -4.84
CA ALA A 292 -2.10 1.55 -3.45
C ALA A 292 -1.16 0.45 -2.99
N ALA A 293 -1.44 -0.81 -3.34
CA ALA A 293 -0.58 -1.95 -2.99
C ALA A 293 0.79 -1.90 -3.68
N THR A 294 0.96 -1.13 -4.76
CA THR A 294 2.29 -0.96 -5.38
C THR A 294 3.29 -0.24 -4.49
N ASN A 295 2.85 0.38 -3.38
CA ASN A 295 3.74 1.03 -2.43
C ASN A 295 4.82 0.05 -1.91
N VAL A 296 4.52 -1.24 -1.72
CA VAL A 296 5.50 -2.25 -1.27
C VAL A 296 6.69 -2.40 -2.22
N CYS A 297 6.53 -2.00 -3.48
CA CYS A 297 7.58 -1.98 -4.50
C CYS A 297 8.22 -0.60 -4.64
N MET A 298 7.47 0.47 -4.36
CA MET A 298 7.90 1.86 -4.52
C MET A 298 8.69 2.38 -3.31
N ASP A 299 8.35 1.96 -2.09
CA ASP A 299 9.06 2.36 -0.87
C ASP A 299 10.55 1.96 -0.86
N PRO A 300 10.96 0.81 -1.44
CA PRO A 300 12.37 0.52 -1.74
C PRO A 300 13.11 1.58 -2.57
N LEU A 301 12.43 2.33 -3.44
CA LEU A 301 13.05 3.46 -4.16
C LEU A 301 13.40 4.59 -3.21
N ILE A 302 12.58 4.86 -2.19
CA ILE A 302 12.90 5.83 -1.13
C ILE A 302 14.22 5.44 -0.48
N TYR A 303 14.45 4.15 -0.22
CA TYR A 303 15.69 3.67 0.40
C TYR A 303 16.89 3.89 -0.54
N MET A 304 16.75 3.52 -1.82
CA MET A 304 17.79 3.68 -2.83
C MET A 304 18.17 5.13 -3.11
N PHE A 305 17.21 6.06 -3.08
CA PHE A 305 17.49 7.46 -3.39
C PHE A 305 17.88 8.29 -2.16
N LEU A 306 17.32 8.00 -0.98
CA LEU A 306 17.47 8.84 0.22
C LEU A 306 18.33 8.23 1.34
N CYS A 307 18.59 6.92 1.34
CA CYS A 307 19.35 6.26 2.41
C CYS A 307 20.78 5.89 1.96
N ARG A 308 21.77 6.75 2.24
CA ARG A 308 23.19 6.46 1.90
C ARG A 308 23.72 5.16 2.51
N PRO A 309 23.53 4.88 3.82
CA PRO A 309 24.01 3.63 4.41
C PRO A 309 23.44 2.38 3.73
N PHE A 310 22.20 2.46 3.26
CA PHE A 310 21.55 1.39 2.49
C PHE A 310 22.25 1.16 1.15
N VAL A 311 22.43 2.23 0.37
CA VAL A 311 23.08 2.19 -0.94
C VAL A 311 24.50 1.64 -0.82
N GLU A 312 25.29 2.15 0.13
CA GLU A 312 26.66 1.70 0.37
C GLU A 312 26.71 0.20 0.68
N LYS A 313 25.78 -0.30 1.52
CA LYS A 313 25.72 -1.71 1.88
C LYS A 313 25.35 -2.62 0.70
N VAL A 314 24.35 -2.23 -0.10
CA VAL A 314 23.91 -2.99 -1.27
C VAL A 314 25.00 -3.00 -2.36
N LEU A 315 25.65 -1.86 -2.61
CA LEU A 315 26.76 -1.76 -3.56
C LEU A 315 27.96 -2.60 -3.12
N TYR A 316 28.33 -2.54 -1.84
CA TYR A 316 29.40 -3.37 -1.28
C TYR A 316 29.13 -4.88 -1.49
N ARG A 317 27.90 -5.34 -1.25
CA ARG A 317 27.51 -6.74 -1.53
C ARG A 317 27.62 -7.08 -3.00
N ARG A 318 27.15 -6.20 -3.90
CA ARG A 318 27.26 -6.42 -5.36
C ARG A 318 28.72 -6.57 -5.78
N VAL A 319 29.60 -5.65 -5.35
CA VAL A 319 31.04 -5.72 -5.66
C VAL A 319 31.65 -7.01 -5.15
N LYS A 320 31.39 -7.39 -3.89
CA LYS A 320 31.90 -8.64 -3.31
C LYS A 320 31.40 -9.89 -4.05
N THR A 321 30.16 -9.87 -4.53
CA THR A 321 29.58 -10.98 -5.30
C THR A 321 30.23 -11.10 -6.67
N LEU A 322 30.42 -9.98 -7.37
CA LEU A 322 31.12 -9.93 -8.66
C LEU A 322 32.58 -10.38 -8.53
N GLN A 323 33.28 -9.96 -7.47
CA GLN A 323 34.65 -10.41 -7.18
C GLN A 323 34.73 -11.93 -6.96
N ARG A 324 33.76 -12.50 -6.23
CA ARG A 324 33.68 -13.96 -6.04
C ARG A 324 33.39 -14.67 -7.36
N MET A 325 32.45 -14.19 -8.17
CA MET A 325 32.15 -14.76 -9.48
C MET A 325 33.37 -14.72 -10.41
N ALA A 326 34.12 -13.61 -10.43
CA ALA A 326 35.36 -13.50 -11.19
C ALA A 326 36.46 -14.48 -10.71
N GLN A 327 36.57 -14.70 -9.40
CA GLN A 327 37.51 -15.68 -8.82
C GLN A 327 37.10 -17.14 -9.05
N THR A 328 35.81 -17.42 -9.31
CA THR A 328 35.32 -18.78 -9.57
C THR A 328 35.44 -19.19 -11.05
N ASN A 329 35.89 -18.27 -11.93
CA ASN A 329 36.03 -18.50 -13.36
C ASN A 329 37.48 -18.43 -13.93
N PRO A 330 38.55 -19.03 -13.33
CA PRO A 330 39.91 -18.90 -13.86
C PRO A 330 40.36 -20.02 -14.82
N LYS A 331 39.52 -20.99 -15.23
CA LYS A 331 39.98 -22.13 -16.05
C LYS A 331 38.93 -22.67 -17.03
N THR A 332 38.75 -21.97 -18.15
CA THR A 332 38.30 -22.59 -19.42
C THR A 332 38.98 -21.89 -20.60
N GLU A 333 40.30 -21.75 -20.56
CA GLU A 333 41.08 -21.28 -21.71
C GLU A 333 42.57 -21.59 -21.51
N LEU A 334 42.91 -22.86 -21.32
CA LEU A 334 44.28 -23.34 -21.51
C LEU A 334 44.31 -24.85 -21.79
N ASP A 335 43.55 -25.28 -22.79
CA ASP A 335 43.78 -26.58 -23.45
C ASP A 335 43.48 -26.40 -24.95
N THR A 336 44.41 -25.74 -25.64
CA THR A 336 44.61 -26.00 -27.06
C THR A 336 46.10 -26.18 -27.24
N GLN A 337 46.49 -27.44 -27.10
CA GLN A 337 47.73 -28.09 -27.52
C GLN A 337 48.76 -27.19 -28.21
N VAL A 338 49.84 -26.88 -27.50
CA VAL A 338 51.16 -26.79 -28.12
C VAL A 338 51.84 -28.13 -27.85
N SER A 339 51.92 -28.95 -28.88
CA SER A 339 52.79 -30.13 -28.90
C SER A 339 54.01 -29.79 -29.74
N PRO A 340 55.22 -29.82 -29.16
CA PRO A 340 56.44 -30.08 -29.91
C PRO A 340 57.14 -31.33 -29.36
N THR A 341 57.42 -32.29 -30.27
CA THR A 341 58.66 -33.11 -30.43
C THR A 341 59.44 -33.51 -29.15
N GLU A 342 59.88 -34.76 -28.93
CA GLU A 342 60.69 -35.62 -29.80
C GLU A 342 61.04 -36.95 -29.06
N SER A 343 61.69 -37.87 -29.79
CA SER A 343 62.22 -39.22 -29.45
C SER A 343 61.29 -40.43 -29.57
#